data_AF-A0A1A8T2T7-F1
#
_entry.id   AF-A0A1A8T2T7-F1
#
_cell.length_a   1.000
_cell.length_b   1.000
_cell.length_c   1.000
_cell.angle_alpha   90.00
_cell.angle_beta   90.00
_cell.angle_gamma   90.00
#
_symmetry.space_group_name_H-M   'P 1'
#
loop_
_entity.id
_entity.type
_entity.pdbx_description
1 polymer ?
#
loop_
_entity_poly.entity_id
_entity_poly.type
_entity_poly.pdbx_seq_one_letter_code
_entity_poly.pdbx_strand_id
1 'polypeptide(L)'
;MNNQQKPYDNIPGTTVFDGDMARIGFHLNQFCMSLMQESNRVAFKQNERAYLDQWPMTEAQKTAVLERNFSQLIALGGNIYYLVKISSTDGLSVAAAVSTMTDLSVDEYIDMMRRGGRSPEGNRFTDQGESKPSEESLWQK
;
A
#
# COMPACT_ATOMS: atom_id res chain seq x y z
N MET A 1 -16.78 -1.40 -18.33
CA MET A 1 -16.90 -1.27 -16.86
C MET A 1 -17.17 0.20 -16.59
N ASN A 2 -18.28 0.51 -15.90
CA ASN A 2 -18.61 1.90 -15.57
C ASN A 2 -17.54 2.43 -14.62
N ASN A 3 -16.65 3.28 -15.15
CA ASN A 3 -15.64 3.98 -14.38
C ASN A 3 -16.34 5.13 -13.62
N GLN A 4 -17.16 4.78 -12.63
CA GLN A 4 -17.66 5.79 -11.70
C GLN A 4 -16.50 6.22 -10.82
N GLN A 5 -16.17 7.51 -10.88
CA GLN A 5 -15.24 8.15 -9.97
C GLN A 5 -15.62 7.76 -8.54
N LYS A 6 -14.72 7.08 -7.84
CA LYS A 6 -14.94 6.61 -6.49
C LYS A 6 -14.84 7.81 -5.54
N PRO A 7 -15.60 7.83 -4.44
CA PRO A 7 -15.66 8.98 -3.53
C PRO A 7 -14.32 9.33 -2.85
N TYR A 8 -13.30 8.50 -3.02
CA TYR A 8 -11.97 8.62 -2.43
C TYR A 8 -10.84 8.78 -3.47
N ASP A 9 -11.17 8.91 -4.77
CA ASP A 9 -10.16 9.06 -5.82
C ASP A 9 -9.39 10.39 -5.72
N ASN A 10 -9.94 11.36 -4.98
CA ASN A 10 -9.32 12.67 -4.75
C ASN A 10 -8.42 12.73 -3.51
N ILE A 11 -8.15 11.61 -2.84
CA ILE A 11 -7.23 11.61 -1.68
C ILE A 11 -5.79 11.47 -2.19
N PRO A 12 -4.94 12.50 -2.03
CA PRO A 12 -3.60 12.48 -2.60
C PRO A 12 -2.71 11.42 -1.95
N GLY A 13 -1.96 10.70 -2.79
CA GLY A 13 -1.00 9.67 -2.35
C GLY A 13 -1.65 8.48 -1.62
N THR A 14 -2.95 8.23 -1.83
CA THR A 14 -3.69 7.16 -1.14
C THR A 14 -4.33 6.22 -2.14
N THR A 15 -4.05 4.93 -2.01
CA THR A 15 -4.78 3.87 -2.71
C THR A 15 -5.68 3.17 -1.69
N VAL A 16 -6.99 3.35 -1.85
CA VAL A 16 -7.97 2.68 -0.97
C VAL A 16 -8.10 1.22 -1.36
N PHE A 17 -7.96 0.32 -0.38
CA PHE A 17 -8.10 -1.12 -0.58
C PHE A 17 -9.57 -1.54 -0.59
N ASP A 18 -10.22 -1.39 -1.74
CA ASP A 18 -11.62 -1.75 -1.96
C ASP A 18 -11.76 -3.15 -2.60
N GLY A 19 -12.98 -3.48 -3.04
CA GLY A 19 -13.26 -4.77 -3.70
C GLY A 19 -12.55 -4.96 -5.04
N ASP A 20 -12.14 -3.90 -5.73
CA ASP A 20 -11.36 -4.02 -6.98
C ASP A 20 -9.91 -4.35 -6.66
N MET A 21 -9.30 -3.59 -5.74
CA MET A 21 -7.91 -3.82 -5.30
C MET A 21 -7.76 -5.19 -4.64
N ALA A 22 -8.74 -5.63 -3.85
CA ALA A 22 -8.74 -6.97 -3.25
C ALA A 22 -8.73 -8.09 -4.30
N ARG A 23 -9.44 -7.91 -5.42
CA ARG A 23 -9.46 -8.87 -6.53
C ARG A 23 -8.14 -8.85 -7.31
N ILE A 24 -7.61 -7.67 -7.62
CA ILE A 24 -6.32 -7.50 -8.32
C ILE A 24 -5.18 -8.14 -7.52
N GLY A 25 -5.16 -7.91 -6.20
CA GLY A 25 -4.08 -8.34 -5.33
C GLY A 25 -4.29 -9.68 -4.63
N PHE A 26 -5.34 -10.44 -4.94
CA PHE A 26 -5.70 -11.64 -4.17
C PHE A 26 -4.51 -12.59 -3.96
N HIS A 27 -3.81 -12.96 -5.03
CA HIS A 27 -2.68 -13.88 -4.94
C HIS A 27 -1.44 -13.27 -4.30
N LEU A 28 -1.18 -11.97 -4.53
CA LEU A 28 -0.11 -11.24 -3.84
C LEU A 28 -0.33 -11.22 -2.33
N ASN A 29 -1.56 -10.92 -1.88
CA ASN A 29 -1.91 -10.88 -0.46
C ASN A 29 -1.83 -12.29 0.16
N GLN A 30 -2.27 -13.33 -0.55
CA GLN A 30 -2.15 -14.72 -0.09
C GLN A 30 -0.69 -15.19 0.01
N PHE A 31 0.17 -14.82 -0.95
CA PHE A 31 1.61 -15.01 -0.85
C PHE A 31 2.14 -14.41 0.46
N CYS A 32 1.78 -13.16 0.77
CA CYS A 32 2.22 -12.51 2.00
C CYS A 32 1.75 -13.25 3.27
N MET A 33 0.55 -13.83 3.27
CA MET A 33 0.07 -14.64 4.40
C MET A 33 0.89 -15.91 4.60
N SER A 34 1.40 -16.51 3.53
CA SER A 34 2.26 -17.71 3.63
C SER A 34 3.50 -17.47 4.49
N LEU A 35 4.03 -16.25 4.48
CA LEU A 35 5.23 -15.84 5.22
C LEU A 35 5.02 -15.78 6.75
N MET A 36 3.79 -15.96 7.24
CA MET A 36 3.55 -16.13 8.67
C MET A 36 4.20 -17.42 9.21
N GLN A 37 4.37 -18.43 8.37
CA GLN A 37 5.05 -19.68 8.73
C GLN A 37 6.56 -19.55 8.54
N GLU A 38 7.32 -20.05 9.52
CA GLU A 38 8.79 -19.97 9.49
C GLU A 38 9.43 -20.73 8.33
N SER A 39 8.97 -21.95 8.06
CA SER A 39 9.43 -22.77 6.93
C SER A 39 9.28 -22.04 5.59
N ASN A 40 8.18 -21.31 5.41
CA ASN A 40 7.92 -20.52 4.20
C ASN A 40 8.87 -19.33 4.08
N ARG A 41 9.18 -18.65 5.19
CA ARG A 41 10.19 -17.57 5.19
C ARG A 41 11.56 -18.08 4.80
N VAL A 42 11.96 -19.24 5.33
CA VAL A 42 13.23 -19.89 4.99
C VAL A 42 13.27 -20.24 3.51
N ALA A 43 12.22 -20.88 2.99
CA ALA A 43 12.13 -21.24 1.56
C ALA A 43 12.14 -20.00 0.65
N PHE A 44 11.39 -18.95 1.00
CA PHE A 44 11.40 -17.67 0.29
C PHE A 44 12.81 -17.07 0.25
N LYS A 45 13.50 -16.97 1.39
CA LYS A 45 14.86 -16.40 1.45
C LYS A 45 15.93 -17.23 0.74
N GLN A 46 15.73 -18.55 0.63
CA GLN A 46 16.67 -19.41 -0.09
C GLN A 46 16.67 -19.14 -1.59
N ASN A 47 15.50 -18.89 -2.18
CA ASN A 47 15.36 -18.50 -3.57
C ASN A 47 14.02 -17.77 -3.79
N GLU A 48 14.05 -16.45 -3.68
CA GLU A 48 12.83 -15.64 -3.71
C GLU A 48 12.06 -15.81 -5.02
N ARG A 49 12.77 -15.82 -6.16
CA ARG A 49 12.15 -15.97 -7.47
C ARG A 49 11.44 -17.33 -7.60
N ALA A 50 12.12 -18.41 -7.24
CA ALA A 50 11.53 -19.75 -7.31
C ALA A 50 10.35 -19.93 -6.33
N TYR A 51 10.37 -19.25 -5.19
CA TYR A 51 9.24 -19.25 -4.27
C TYR A 51 8.03 -18.48 -4.85
N LEU A 52 8.29 -17.30 -5.44
CA LEU A 52 7.25 -16.48 -6.08
C LEU A 52 6.64 -17.14 -7.31
N ASP A 53 7.40 -17.95 -8.06
CA ASP A 53 6.90 -18.67 -9.23
C ASP A 53 5.90 -19.79 -8.89
N GLN A 54 5.74 -20.14 -7.60
CA GLN A 54 4.69 -21.05 -7.12
C GLN A 54 3.34 -20.34 -6.96
N TRP A 55 3.30 -19.01 -6.99
CA TRP A 55 2.10 -18.21 -6.81
C TRP A 55 1.60 -17.68 -8.16
N PRO A 56 0.28 -17.72 -8.42
CA PRO A 56 -0.31 -17.15 -9.64
C PRO A 56 -0.41 -15.62 -9.55
N MET A 57 0.75 -14.98 -9.34
CA MET A 57 0.94 -13.54 -9.34
C MET A 57 1.37 -13.06 -10.73
N THR A 58 1.06 -11.81 -11.06
CA THR A 58 1.58 -11.20 -12.28
C THR A 58 3.08 -10.96 -12.17
N GLU A 59 3.79 -10.91 -13.30
CA GLU A 59 5.22 -10.60 -13.29
C GLU A 59 5.52 -9.23 -12.65
N ALA A 60 4.64 -8.23 -12.85
CA ALA A 60 4.76 -6.94 -12.18
C ALA A 60 4.69 -7.08 -10.65
N GLN A 61 3.80 -7.92 -10.12
CA GLN A 61 3.71 -8.18 -8.67
C GLN A 61 4.97 -8.89 -8.16
N LYS A 62 5.46 -9.91 -8.89
CA LYS A 62 6.68 -10.63 -8.50
C LYS A 62 7.90 -9.72 -8.50
N THR A 63 8.09 -8.92 -9.55
CA THR A 63 9.18 -7.95 -9.64
C THR A 63 9.10 -6.95 -8.48
N ALA A 64 7.92 -6.39 -8.19
CA ALA A 64 7.77 -5.45 -7.09
C ALA A 64 8.07 -6.09 -5.71
N VAL A 65 7.81 -7.39 -5.51
CA VAL A 65 8.25 -8.11 -4.31
C VAL A 65 9.78 -8.22 -4.26
N LEU A 66 10.42 -8.66 -5.35
CA LEU A 66 11.88 -8.82 -5.42
C LEU A 66 12.62 -7.50 -5.20
N GLU A 67 12.07 -6.41 -5.71
CA GLU A 67 12.62 -5.05 -5.55
C GLU A 67 12.24 -4.38 -4.22
N ARG A 68 11.38 -5.02 -3.41
CA ARG A 68 10.79 -4.44 -2.19
C ARG A 68 10.11 -3.08 -2.44
N ASN A 69 9.52 -2.91 -3.63
CA ASN A 69 8.84 -1.67 -4.01
C ASN A 69 7.41 -1.66 -3.45
N PHE A 70 7.25 -1.27 -2.19
CA PHE A 70 5.97 -1.28 -1.49
C PHE A 70 4.92 -0.35 -2.13
N SER A 71 5.33 0.81 -2.66
CA SER A 71 4.43 1.71 -3.39
C SER A 71 3.85 1.04 -4.63
N GLN A 72 4.69 0.33 -5.39
CA GLN A 72 4.23 -0.45 -6.55
C GLN A 72 3.37 -1.64 -6.12
N LEU A 73 3.71 -2.34 -5.03
CA LEU A 73 2.90 -3.43 -4.51
C LEU A 73 1.49 -2.97 -4.12
N ILE A 74 1.35 -1.80 -3.51
CA ILE A 74 0.04 -1.20 -3.20
C ILE A 74 -0.73 -0.90 -4.50
N ALA A 75 -0.08 -0.27 -5.48
CA ALA A 75 -0.69 0.00 -6.79
C ALA A 75 -1.14 -1.29 -7.52
N LEU A 76 -0.48 -2.41 -7.23
CA LEU A 76 -0.78 -3.74 -7.79
C LEU A 76 -1.72 -4.58 -6.91
N GLY A 77 -2.51 -3.94 -6.03
CA GLY A 77 -3.55 -4.59 -5.22
C GLY A 77 -3.06 -5.12 -3.86
N GLY A 78 -1.80 -4.88 -3.50
CA GLY A 78 -1.27 -5.22 -2.19
C GLY A 78 -1.92 -4.37 -1.11
N ASN A 79 -2.37 -5.01 -0.03
CA ASN A 79 -2.80 -4.30 1.16
C ASN A 79 -1.64 -4.24 2.17
N ILE A 80 -1.35 -3.06 2.72
CA ILE A 80 -0.19 -2.86 3.60
C ILE A 80 -0.14 -3.86 4.77
N TYR A 81 -1.28 -4.25 5.35
CA TYR A 81 -1.32 -5.22 6.44
C TYR A 81 -0.86 -6.62 6.02
N TYR A 82 -0.95 -6.97 4.74
CA TYR A 82 -0.36 -8.17 4.17
C TYR A 82 1.11 -7.94 3.84
N LEU A 83 1.42 -6.84 3.14
CA LEU A 83 2.77 -6.55 2.67
C LEU A 83 3.81 -6.45 3.80
N VAL A 84 3.44 -5.98 5.00
CA VAL A 84 4.36 -5.94 6.16
C VAL A 84 4.93 -7.31 6.54
N LYS A 85 4.37 -8.43 6.07
CA LYS A 85 4.98 -9.76 6.27
C LYS A 85 6.26 -9.93 5.46
N ILE A 86 6.42 -9.23 4.33
CA ILE A 86 7.66 -9.20 3.55
C ILE A 86 8.74 -8.49 4.38
N SER A 87 8.47 -7.26 4.83
CA SER A 87 9.44 -6.49 5.63
C SER A 87 9.76 -7.18 6.97
N SER A 88 8.77 -7.78 7.62
CA SER A 88 9.00 -8.58 8.83
C SER A 88 9.85 -9.82 8.54
N THR A 89 9.69 -10.44 7.37
CA THR A 89 10.55 -11.55 6.92
C THR A 89 11.98 -11.06 6.74
N ASP A 90 12.19 -9.85 6.23
CA ASP A 90 13.51 -9.22 6.10
C ASP A 90 14.10 -8.72 7.43
N GLY A 91 13.32 -8.75 8.52
CA GLY A 91 13.74 -8.24 9.84
C GLY A 91 13.65 -6.72 9.98
N LEU A 92 12.92 -6.05 9.08
CA LEU A 92 12.71 -4.61 9.11
C LEU A 92 11.55 -4.24 10.04
N SER A 93 11.67 -3.10 10.70
CA SER A 93 10.55 -2.51 11.44
C SER A 93 9.49 -1.96 10.47
N VAL A 94 8.25 -1.80 10.95
CA VAL A 94 7.18 -1.18 10.17
C VAL A 94 7.55 0.25 9.75
N ALA A 95 8.18 1.03 10.64
CA ALA A 95 8.61 2.39 10.32
C ALA A 95 9.63 2.41 9.17
N ALA A 96 10.62 1.51 9.20
CA ALA A 96 11.62 1.40 8.13
C ALA A 96 11.00 0.94 6.80
N ALA A 97 9.99 0.07 6.83
CA ALA A 97 9.27 -0.34 5.62
C ALA A 97 8.38 0.77 5.06
N VAL A 98 7.69 1.53 5.93
CA VAL A 98 6.79 2.61 5.49
C VAL A 98 7.57 3.82 4.97
N SER A 99 8.76 4.11 5.53
CA SER A 99 9.58 5.22 5.04
C SER A 99 10.01 5.04 3.58
N THR A 100 10.14 3.80 3.07
CA THR A 100 10.48 3.55 1.65
C THR A 100 9.36 3.96 0.68
N MET A 101 8.17 4.26 1.19
CA MET A 101 7.05 4.78 0.40
C MET A 101 6.98 6.32 0.42
N THR A 102 8.01 6.97 0.95
CA THR A 102 8.16 8.43 1.05
C THR A 102 9.50 8.85 0.45
N ASP A 103 9.69 10.15 0.24
CA ASP A 103 10.99 10.70 -0.20
C ASP A 103 11.97 10.92 0.96
N LEU A 104 11.67 10.41 2.16
CA LEU A 104 12.49 10.56 3.36
C LEU A 104 13.35 9.32 3.60
N SER A 105 14.56 9.54 4.11
CA SER A 105 15.31 8.47 4.76
C SER A 105 14.58 7.93 6.01
N VAL A 106 14.98 6.75 6.49
CA VAL A 106 14.39 6.14 7.70
C VAL A 106 14.50 7.08 8.90
N ASP A 107 15.66 7.72 9.08
CA ASP A 107 15.92 8.63 10.20
C ASP A 107 15.07 9.89 10.10
N GLU A 108 14.97 10.51 8.92
CA GLU A 108 14.12 11.68 8.68
C GLU A 108 12.64 11.37 8.89
N TYR A 109 12.19 10.18 8.46
CA TYR A 109 10.83 9.70 8.69
C TYR A 109 10.55 9.55 10.20
N ILE A 110 11.45 8.89 10.93
CA ILE A 110 11.30 8.73 12.39
C ILE A 110 11.27 10.08 13.10
N ASP A 111 12.14 11.02 12.72
CA ASP A 111 12.17 12.36 13.30
C ASP A 111 10.95 13.20 12.93
N MET A 112 10.39 13.03 11.74
CA MET A 112 9.10 13.60 11.34
C MET A 112 7.96 13.04 12.22
N MET A 113 7.94 11.73 12.48
CA MET A 113 6.97 11.12 13.40
C MET A 113 7.12 11.61 14.85
N ARG A 114 8.34 11.77 15.36
CA ARG A 114 8.62 12.33 16.70
C ARG A 114 8.14 13.77 16.87
N ARG A 115 8.15 14.56 15.79
CA ARG A 115 7.71 15.97 15.76
C ARG A 115 6.21 16.16 15.57
N GLY A 116 5.42 15.09 15.62
CA GLY A 116 3.96 15.14 15.48
C GLY A 116 3.42 14.60 14.16
N GLY A 117 4.29 14.06 13.28
CA GLY A 117 3.90 13.43 12.03
C GLY A 117 3.68 14.41 10.87
N ARG A 118 3.27 13.86 9.72
CA ARG A 118 3.01 14.63 8.50
C ARG A 118 1.73 15.46 8.65
N SER A 119 1.84 16.75 8.35
CA SER A 119 0.71 17.67 8.35
C SER A 119 -0.33 17.30 7.27
N PRO A 120 -1.64 17.31 7.60
CA PRO A 120 -2.70 17.08 6.63
C PRO A 120 -2.94 18.28 5.71
N GLU A 121 -2.44 19.48 6.04
CA GLU A 121 -2.56 20.67 5.19
C GLU A 121 -1.93 20.40 3.81
N GLY A 122 -2.69 20.67 2.74
CA GLY A 122 -2.28 20.34 1.36
C GLY A 122 -2.38 18.86 0.97
N ASN A 123 -2.81 17.97 1.89
CA ASN A 123 -2.83 16.52 1.70
C ASN A 123 -4.21 15.88 1.97
N ARG A 124 -5.27 16.68 2.09
CA ARG A 124 -6.64 16.19 2.36
C ARG A 124 -7.34 15.75 1.08
N PHE A 125 -7.38 16.64 0.09
CA PHE A 125 -8.05 16.43 -1.18
C PHE A 125 -7.25 17.09 -2.31
N THR A 126 -7.30 16.53 -3.50
CA THR A 126 -6.85 17.21 -4.71
C THR A 126 -7.91 18.20 -5.19
N ASP A 127 -7.50 19.33 -5.78
CA ASP A 127 -8.39 20.41 -6.24
C ASP A 127 -9.38 19.98 -7.35
N GLN A 128 -9.34 18.70 -7.78
CA GLN A 128 -10.27 18.11 -8.75
C GLN A 128 -11.53 17.50 -8.12
N GLY A 129 -11.74 17.66 -6.81
CA GLY A 129 -13.02 17.41 -6.17
C GLY A 129 -13.73 18.72 -5.87
N GLU A 130 -14.60 19.18 -6.77
CA GLU A 130 -15.55 20.25 -6.45
C GLU A 130 -16.18 19.96 -5.08
N SER A 131 -15.97 20.88 -4.15
CA SER A 131 -16.68 20.91 -2.87
C SER A 131 -18.18 20.87 -3.18
N LYS A 132 -18.86 19.79 -2.80
CA LYS A 132 -20.33 19.80 -2.77
C LYS A 132 -20.79 20.95 -1.87
N PRO A 133 -21.88 21.64 -2.23
CA PRO A 133 -22.27 22.88 -1.58
C PRO A 133 -22.59 22.64 -0.11
N SER A 134 -22.25 23.63 0.72
CA SER A 134 -22.56 23.69 2.15
C SER A 134 -24.03 23.32 2.45
N GLU A 135 -24.26 22.66 3.58
CA GLU A 135 -25.60 22.25 4.07
C GLU A 135 -26.63 23.40 4.12
N GLU A 136 -26.20 24.67 4.14
CA GLU A 136 -27.09 25.84 4.01
C GLU A 136 -27.89 25.88 2.70
N SER A 137 -27.47 25.17 1.65
CA SER A 137 -28.18 25.12 0.35
C SER A 137 -29.43 24.22 0.35
N LEU A 138 -29.64 23.38 1.37
CA LEU A 138 -30.70 22.36 1.38
C LEU A 138 -32.04 22.84 1.96
N TRP A 139 -32.10 24.04 2.55
CA TRP A 139 -33.30 24.56 3.23
C TRP A 139 -33.88 25.85 2.64
N GLN A 140 -33.49 26.26 1.42
CA GLN A 140 -34.07 27.45 0.74
C GLN A 140 -34.97 27.11 -0.46
N LYS A 141 -35.84 26.10 -0.34
CA LYS A 141 -36.98 25.95 -1.25
C LYS A 141 -38.27 25.77 -0.49
#